data_AF-A0A9X1VEH0-F1
#
_entry.id   AF-A0A9X1VEH0-F1
#
_cell.length_a   1.000
_cell.length_b   1.000
_cell.length_c   1.000
_cell.angle_alpha   90.00
_cell.angle_beta   90.00
_cell.angle_gamma   90.00
#
_symmetry.space_group_name_H-M   'P 1'
#
loop_
_entity.id
_entity.type
_entity.pdbx_description
1 polymer ?
#
loop_
_entity_poly.entity_id
_entity_poly.type
_entity_poly.pdbx_seq_one_letter_code
_entity_poly.pdbx_strand_id
1 'polypeptide(L)'
;MALPVFGHVGSYRPGDTFRNRIELALSGMHRPRRAGVCGTQQLGAESIVLAGQYEDDDFTEEEIRYSGNGGRDPKTGQQISDQVATTGILALLKSVETGLPVRVMRKVPAEDGGLDVYRYEGLYRLVGYSFGPGKSGFNVYVFRLRPCLPAADAEDLRR
;
A
#
# COMPACT_ATOMS: atom_id res chain seq x y z
N MET A 1 -17.94 -8.13 -12.21
CA MET A 1 -16.69 -7.61 -11.60
C MET A 1 -15.81 -8.81 -11.26
N ALA A 2 -14.49 -8.73 -11.48
CA ALA A 2 -13.59 -9.79 -11.06
C ALA A 2 -13.58 -9.92 -9.52
N LEU A 3 -13.45 -11.14 -9.01
CA LEU A 3 -13.37 -11.39 -7.57
C LEU A 3 -12.09 -10.74 -7.00
N PRO A 4 -12.12 -10.25 -5.75
CA PRO A 4 -10.93 -9.76 -5.06
C PRO A 4 -9.86 -10.84 -4.97
N VAL A 5 -8.61 -10.48 -5.24
CA VAL A 5 -7.48 -11.41 -5.17
C VAL A 5 -6.50 -10.92 -4.11
N PHE A 6 -6.26 -11.75 -3.10
CA PHE A 6 -5.23 -11.54 -2.09
C PHE A 6 -3.99 -12.39 -2.41
N GLY A 7 -2.80 -11.86 -2.13
CA GLY A 7 -1.55 -12.52 -2.48
C GLY A 7 -1.07 -12.20 -3.90
N HIS A 8 -0.25 -13.08 -4.47
CA HIS A 8 0.31 -12.91 -5.82
C HIS A 8 -0.76 -13.06 -6.90
N VAL A 9 -0.60 -12.33 -8.01
CA VAL A 9 -1.49 -12.39 -9.18
C VAL A 9 -0.71 -12.97 -10.35
N GLY A 10 -1.23 -14.02 -10.98
CA GLY A 10 -0.61 -14.67 -12.14
C GLY A 10 0.84 -15.11 -11.87
N SER A 11 1.72 -14.86 -12.84
CA SER A 11 3.14 -15.14 -12.75
C SER A 11 3.95 -14.03 -12.08
N TYR A 12 3.35 -12.91 -11.68
CA TYR A 12 4.10 -11.75 -11.19
C TYR A 12 4.77 -12.00 -9.82
N ARG A 13 6.01 -11.53 -9.68
CA ARG A 13 6.88 -11.71 -8.51
C ARG A 13 7.57 -10.39 -8.11
N PRO A 14 8.03 -10.28 -6.85
CA PRO A 14 8.76 -9.09 -6.42
C PRO A 14 9.92 -8.78 -7.39
N GLY A 15 10.07 -7.51 -7.75
CA GLY A 15 11.00 -7.05 -8.79
C GLY A 15 10.35 -6.73 -10.13
N ASP A 16 9.20 -7.34 -10.46
CA ASP A 16 8.51 -7.05 -11.72
C ASP A 16 8.07 -5.58 -11.80
N THR A 17 8.22 -4.99 -12.99
CA THR A 17 7.94 -3.57 -13.24
C THR A 17 6.75 -3.36 -14.18
N PHE A 18 6.07 -2.24 -13.99
CA PHE A 18 4.92 -1.79 -14.75
C PHE A 18 5.12 -0.32 -15.10
N ARG A 19 4.98 0.04 -16.37
CA ARG A 19 5.25 1.37 -16.91
C ARG A 19 4.35 2.45 -16.31
N ASN A 20 3.10 2.11 -15.98
CA ASN A 20 2.14 3.10 -15.47
C ASN A 20 0.95 2.46 -14.73
N ARG A 21 0.08 3.33 -14.18
CA ARG A 21 -1.15 2.94 -13.48
C ARG A 21 -2.17 2.23 -14.36
N ILE A 22 -2.14 2.41 -15.69
CA ILE A 22 -3.03 1.70 -16.61
C ILE A 22 -2.56 0.25 -16.75
N GLU A 23 -1.26 0.03 -16.89
CA GLU A 23 -0.68 -1.32 -16.97
C GLU A 23 -0.91 -2.12 -15.69
N LEU A 24 -0.73 -1.49 -14.51
CA LEU A 24 -1.08 -2.10 -13.22
C LEU A 24 -2.56 -2.51 -13.13
N ALA A 25 -3.46 -1.72 -13.71
CA ALA A 25 -4.88 -2.00 -13.69
C ALA A 25 -5.25 -3.15 -14.63
N LEU A 26 -4.65 -3.17 -15.83
CA LEU A 26 -4.86 -4.23 -16.82
C LEU A 26 -4.24 -5.57 -16.40
N SER A 27 -3.11 -5.55 -15.67
CA SER A 27 -2.48 -6.75 -15.13
C SER A 27 -3.20 -7.32 -13.90
N GLY A 28 -4.14 -6.57 -13.30
CA GLY A 28 -4.83 -6.92 -12.07
C GLY A 28 -3.99 -6.70 -10.80
N MET A 29 -2.74 -6.26 -10.92
CA MET A 29 -1.85 -6.04 -9.77
C MET A 29 -2.35 -4.92 -8.86
N HIS A 30 -2.88 -3.84 -9.45
CA HIS A 30 -3.55 -2.75 -8.74
C HIS A 30 -4.60 -2.08 -9.64
N ARG A 31 -5.89 -2.40 -9.42
CA ARG A 31 -7.02 -2.01 -10.29
C ARG A 31 -7.30 -0.49 -10.36
N PRO A 32 -7.21 0.28 -9.27
CA PRO A 32 -7.43 1.72 -9.32
C PRO A 32 -6.39 2.44 -10.18
N ARG A 33 -6.83 3.41 -10.99
CA ARG A 33 -5.93 4.24 -11.81
C ARG A 33 -5.36 5.46 -11.10
N ARG A 34 -5.94 5.84 -9.95
CA ARG A 34 -5.55 7.02 -9.17
C ARG A 34 -5.36 6.72 -7.69
N ALA A 35 -6.36 6.14 -7.03
CA ALA A 35 -6.33 5.87 -5.59
C ALA A 35 -5.11 5.03 -5.18
N GLY A 36 -4.50 5.34 -4.03
CA GLY A 36 -3.35 4.58 -3.53
C GLY A 36 -3.70 3.17 -3.03
N VAL A 37 -4.96 2.94 -2.63
CA VAL A 37 -5.44 1.68 -2.05
C VAL A 37 -6.45 1.03 -2.98
N CYS A 38 -6.29 -0.27 -3.23
CA CYS A 38 -7.30 -1.13 -3.87
C CYS A 38 -7.87 -2.06 -2.80
N GLY A 39 -9.16 -1.95 -2.49
CA GLY A 39 -9.79 -2.79 -1.48
C GLY A 39 -11.21 -2.37 -1.15
N THR A 40 -11.78 -3.07 -0.17
CA THR A 40 -13.11 -2.77 0.37
C THR A 40 -13.09 -2.83 1.89
N GLN A 41 -14.00 -2.13 2.55
CA GLN A 41 -14.16 -2.19 4.00
C GLN A 41 -14.64 -3.58 4.49
N GLN A 42 -15.23 -4.41 3.61
CA GLN A 42 -15.71 -5.74 3.96
C GLN A 42 -14.58 -6.77 3.99
N LEU A 43 -13.65 -6.71 3.02
CA LEU A 43 -12.66 -7.76 2.81
C LEU A 43 -11.23 -7.33 3.14
N GLY A 44 -10.95 -6.02 3.10
CA GLY A 44 -9.60 -5.47 3.25
C GLY A 44 -9.02 -4.94 1.95
N ALA A 45 -7.79 -4.45 2.05
CA ALA A 45 -6.94 -4.03 0.95
C ALA A 45 -6.29 -5.24 0.24
N GLU A 46 -6.40 -5.27 -1.09
CA GLU A 46 -5.75 -6.24 -1.97
C GLU A 46 -4.34 -5.75 -2.35
N SER A 47 -4.18 -4.45 -2.58
CA SER A 47 -2.90 -3.83 -2.97
C SER A 47 -2.85 -2.34 -2.62
N ILE A 48 -1.64 -1.84 -2.44
CA ILE A 48 -1.34 -0.42 -2.25
C ILE A 48 -0.24 0.07 -3.19
N VAL A 49 -0.17 1.39 -3.37
CA VAL A 49 0.86 2.09 -4.14
C VAL A 49 1.60 3.08 -3.24
N LEU A 50 2.92 2.95 -3.20
CA LEU A 50 3.87 3.88 -2.60
C LEU A 50 4.41 4.79 -3.70
N ALA A 51 4.01 6.06 -3.67
CA ALA A 51 4.40 7.03 -4.70
C ALA A 51 5.12 8.26 -4.12
N GLY A 52 5.55 8.20 -2.85
CA GLY A 52 6.23 9.32 -2.17
C GLY A 52 5.36 10.57 -2.08
N GLN A 53 4.03 10.38 -2.03
CA GLN A 53 3.09 11.50 -2.09
C GLN A 53 2.77 12.08 -0.72
N TYR A 54 2.98 11.34 0.38
CA TYR A 54 2.59 11.79 1.71
C TYR A 54 3.84 12.04 2.54
N GLU A 55 3.84 13.16 3.25
CA GLU A 55 4.96 13.59 4.08
C GLU A 55 5.20 12.66 5.28
N ASP A 56 4.16 11.95 5.75
CA ASP A 56 4.22 11.01 6.87
C ASP A 56 4.59 9.58 6.46
N ASP A 57 4.76 9.32 5.15
CA ASP A 57 5.24 8.03 4.67
C ASP A 57 6.71 7.83 5.05
N ASP A 58 7.04 6.61 5.47
CA ASP A 58 8.42 6.18 5.76
C ASP A 58 8.61 4.73 5.32
N PHE A 59 9.76 4.43 4.73
CA PHE A 59 10.05 3.16 4.07
C PHE A 59 11.41 2.64 4.50
N THR A 60 11.40 1.63 5.36
CA THR A 60 12.59 0.89 5.75
C THR A 60 12.52 -0.53 5.19
N GLU A 61 13.61 -1.28 5.29
CA GLU A 61 13.64 -2.70 4.92
C GLU A 61 12.71 -3.55 5.81
N GLU A 62 12.56 -3.16 7.07
CA GLU A 62 11.82 -3.92 8.09
C GLU A 62 10.33 -3.57 8.11
N GLU A 63 10.01 -2.29 7.89
CA GLU A 63 8.66 -1.77 8.06
C GLU A 63 8.36 -0.60 7.12
N ILE A 64 7.14 -0.59 6.59
CA ILE A 64 6.55 0.53 5.89
C ILE A 64 5.57 1.24 6.81
N ARG A 65 5.71 2.56 6.94
CA ARG A 65 4.68 3.44 7.51
C ARG A 65 3.93 4.07 6.33
N TYR A 66 2.66 3.70 6.19
CA TYR A 66 1.80 4.12 5.10
C TYR A 66 0.70 5.06 5.58
N SER A 67 0.65 6.25 5.01
CA SER A 67 -0.33 7.27 5.36
C SER A 67 -1.67 7.01 4.68
N GLY A 68 -2.76 7.14 5.44
CA GLY A 68 -4.11 7.17 4.90
C GLY A 68 -4.31 8.32 3.90
N ASN A 69 -5.38 8.25 3.11
CA ASN A 69 -5.73 9.30 2.16
C ASN A 69 -6.78 10.27 2.74
N GLY A 70 -6.67 11.56 2.42
CA GLY A 70 -7.67 12.58 2.75
C GLY A 70 -7.08 13.78 3.46
N GLY A 71 -7.88 14.85 3.59
CA GLY A 71 -7.48 16.08 4.31
C GLY A 71 -6.34 16.86 3.65
N ARG A 72 -6.16 16.71 2.32
CA ARG A 72 -5.07 17.34 1.56
C ARG A 72 -5.57 18.39 0.58
N ASP A 73 -4.79 19.44 0.39
CA ASP A 73 -5.00 20.43 -0.66
C ASP A 73 -4.78 19.78 -2.04
N PRO A 74 -5.75 19.82 -2.97
CA PRO A 74 -5.61 19.20 -4.29
C PRO A 74 -4.53 19.80 -5.19
N LYS A 75 -4.10 21.05 -4.94
CA LYS A 75 -3.08 21.77 -5.72
C LYS A 75 -1.68 21.51 -5.17
N THR A 76 -1.50 21.62 -3.86
CA THR A 76 -0.17 21.49 -3.24
C THR A 76 0.12 20.08 -2.74
N GLY A 77 -0.91 19.29 -2.49
CA GLY A 77 -0.79 18.00 -1.82
C GLY A 77 -0.43 18.13 -0.33
N GLN A 78 -0.39 19.31 0.28
CA GLN A 78 -0.11 19.39 1.72
C GLN A 78 -1.32 18.97 2.55
N GLN A 79 -1.08 18.44 3.74
CA GLN A 79 -2.13 18.15 4.70
C GLN A 79 -2.68 19.48 5.27
N ILE A 80 -4.00 19.69 5.17
CA ILE A 80 -4.68 20.95 5.55
C ILE A 80 -5.84 20.73 6.52
N SER A 81 -6.19 19.49 6.83
CA SER A 81 -7.20 19.13 7.83
C SER A 81 -6.97 17.71 8.33
N ASP A 82 -7.63 17.35 9.43
CA ASP A 82 -7.66 15.98 9.93
C ASP A 82 -8.21 15.01 8.88
N GLN A 83 -7.65 13.80 8.86
CA GLN A 83 -8.17 12.71 8.06
C GLN A 83 -9.44 12.13 8.67
N VAL A 84 -10.38 11.80 7.80
CA VAL A 84 -11.58 11.04 8.14
C VAL A 84 -11.47 9.64 7.56
N ALA A 85 -12.18 8.68 8.15
CA ALA A 85 -12.17 7.30 7.69
C ALA A 85 -12.86 7.16 6.31
N THR A 86 -12.08 7.31 5.24
CA THR A 86 -12.54 7.07 3.86
C THR A 86 -12.56 5.57 3.54
N THR A 87 -13.16 5.18 2.41
CA THR A 87 -13.20 3.77 1.97
C THR A 87 -11.83 3.11 1.89
N GLY A 88 -10.78 3.85 1.52
CA GLY A 88 -9.41 3.35 1.48
C GLY A 88 -8.87 3.06 2.88
N ILE A 89 -9.05 4.00 3.81
CA ILE A 89 -8.68 3.84 5.22
C ILE A 89 -9.46 2.68 5.86
N LEU A 90 -10.76 2.57 5.61
CA LEU A 90 -11.58 1.46 6.12
C LEU A 90 -11.12 0.10 5.58
N ALA A 91 -10.68 0.02 4.32
CA ALA A 91 -10.09 -1.20 3.77
C ALA A 91 -8.76 -1.56 4.46
N LEU A 92 -7.92 -0.58 4.80
CA LEU A 92 -6.68 -0.82 5.53
C LEU A 92 -6.96 -1.23 6.99
N LEU A 93 -7.89 -0.58 7.67
CA LEU A 93 -8.35 -1.00 9.00
C LEU A 93 -8.83 -2.46 8.97
N LYS A 94 -9.62 -2.82 7.95
CA LYS A 94 -10.05 -4.20 7.77
C LYS A 94 -8.88 -5.16 7.52
N SER A 95 -7.85 -4.75 6.78
CA SER A 95 -6.66 -5.57 6.58
C SER A 95 -5.84 -5.79 7.86
N VAL A 96 -5.86 -4.87 8.82
CA VAL A 96 -5.28 -5.09 10.16
C VAL A 96 -6.03 -6.21 10.87
N GLU A 97 -7.36 -6.25 10.78
CA GLU A 97 -8.19 -7.29 11.39
C GLU A 97 -8.03 -8.66 10.71
N THR A 98 -8.04 -8.70 9.37
CA THR A 98 -8.02 -9.96 8.63
C THR A 98 -6.61 -10.55 8.53
N GLY A 99 -5.58 -9.71 8.65
CA GLY A 99 -4.19 -10.11 8.48
C GLY A 99 -3.87 -10.58 7.05
N LEU A 100 -4.76 -10.40 6.08
CA LEU A 100 -4.58 -10.89 4.71
C LEU A 100 -3.39 -10.17 4.03
N PRO A 101 -2.66 -10.86 3.14
CA PRO A 101 -1.51 -10.28 2.46
C PRO A 101 -1.94 -9.19 1.47
N VAL A 102 -1.24 -8.06 1.53
CA VAL A 102 -1.43 -6.88 0.67
C VAL A 102 -0.24 -6.76 -0.27
N ARG A 103 -0.50 -6.64 -1.58
CA ARG A 103 0.57 -6.36 -2.55
C ARG A 103 1.03 -4.92 -2.45
N VAL A 104 2.34 -4.68 -2.43
CA VAL A 104 2.91 -3.33 -2.41
C VAL A 104 3.54 -3.01 -3.75
N MET A 105 3.07 -1.94 -4.41
CA MET A 105 3.73 -1.37 -5.59
C MET A 105 4.48 -0.12 -5.19
N ARG A 106 5.72 0.07 -5.64
CA ARG A 106 6.50 1.28 -5.39
C ARG A 106 6.82 1.99 -6.69
N LYS A 107 6.59 3.29 -6.73
CA LYS A 107 7.07 4.15 -7.82
C LYS A 107 8.59 4.33 -7.65
N VAL A 108 9.36 3.96 -8.66
CA VAL A 108 10.82 4.01 -8.67
C VAL A 108 11.31 4.59 -10.01
N PRO A 109 12.48 5.25 -10.03
CA PRO A 109 13.12 5.64 -11.28
C PRO A 109 13.32 4.42 -12.20
N ALA A 110 13.15 4.61 -13.51
CA ALA A 110 13.47 3.56 -14.47
C ALA A 110 14.99 3.36 -14.58
N GLU A 111 15.43 2.11 -14.75
CA GLU A 111 16.85 1.77 -14.85
C GLU A 111 17.51 2.35 -16.10
N ASP A 112 16.74 2.53 -17.17
CA ASP A 112 17.19 3.10 -18.45
C ASP A 112 17.21 4.65 -18.45
N GLY A 113 16.94 5.28 -17.31
CA GLY A 113 16.83 6.73 -17.19
C GLY A 113 15.54 7.31 -17.78
N GLY A 114 14.57 6.46 -18.13
CA GLY A 114 13.25 6.85 -18.59
C GLY A 114 12.33 7.37 -17.48
N LEU A 115 11.03 7.44 -17.78
CA LEU A 115 10.01 7.83 -16.81
C LEU A 115 9.90 6.81 -15.68
N ASP A 116 9.63 7.27 -14.45
CA ASP A 116 9.38 6.39 -13.31
C ASP A 116 8.42 5.24 -13.63
N VAL A 117 8.76 4.06 -13.16
CA VAL A 117 7.95 2.83 -13.25
C VAL A 117 7.39 2.45 -11.89
N TYR A 118 6.45 1.51 -11.87
CA TYR A 118 5.95 0.88 -10.65
C TYR A 118 6.55 -0.51 -10.52
N ARG A 119 7.33 -0.75 -9.48
CA ARG A 119 7.88 -2.05 -9.15
C ARG A 119 7.03 -2.75 -8.10
N TYR A 120 6.80 -4.05 -8.29
CA TYR A 120 6.17 -4.87 -7.27
C TYR A 120 7.19 -5.21 -6.18
N GLU A 121 6.96 -4.77 -4.94
CA GLU A 121 7.84 -5.00 -3.78
C GLU A 121 7.50 -6.30 -3.02
N GLY A 122 6.41 -6.97 -3.38
CA GLY A 122 5.97 -8.21 -2.74
C GLY A 122 4.77 -8.06 -1.82
N LEU A 123 4.57 -9.07 -0.98
CA LEU A 123 3.44 -9.18 -0.07
C LEU A 123 3.81 -8.68 1.31
N TYR A 124 2.93 -7.89 1.89
CA TYR A 124 3.06 -7.34 3.23
C TYR A 124 1.80 -7.63 4.04
N ARG A 125 1.91 -7.60 5.37
CA ARG A 125 0.74 -7.59 6.27
C ARG A 125 0.70 -6.30 7.04
N LEU A 126 -0.52 -5.79 7.25
CA LEU A 126 -0.73 -4.67 8.16
C LEU A 126 -0.67 -5.21 9.59
N VAL A 127 0.30 -4.72 10.37
CA VAL A 127 0.56 -5.16 11.74
C VAL A 127 0.00 -4.21 12.79
N GLY A 128 -0.60 -3.10 12.36
CA GLY A 128 -1.26 -2.14 13.23
C GLY A 128 -1.39 -0.77 12.57
N TYR A 129 -1.98 0.16 13.31
CA TYR A 129 -2.12 1.55 12.90
C TYR A 129 -2.14 2.49 14.10
N SER A 130 -1.96 3.78 13.83
CA SER A 130 -2.20 4.88 14.77
C SER A 130 -3.02 5.97 14.08
N PHE A 131 -3.79 6.71 14.86
CA PHE A 131 -4.43 7.96 14.43
C PHE A 131 -4.02 9.06 15.39
N GLY A 132 -3.38 10.10 14.87
CA GLY A 132 -2.85 11.19 15.69
C GLY A 132 -2.09 12.20 14.85
N PRO A 133 -1.50 13.23 15.48
CA PRO A 133 -0.87 14.34 14.76
C PRO A 133 0.27 13.88 13.86
N GLY A 134 0.19 14.20 12.56
CA GLY A 134 1.26 14.06 11.57
C GLY A 134 2.21 15.24 11.58
N LYS A 135 3.12 15.31 10.60
CA LYS A 135 4.13 16.37 10.49
C LYS A 135 3.55 17.78 10.35
N SER A 136 2.42 17.93 9.68
CA SER A 136 1.68 19.21 9.59
C SER A 136 0.77 19.50 10.78
N GLY A 137 0.76 18.67 11.83
CA GLY A 137 -0.04 18.88 13.05
C GLY A 137 -1.50 18.44 12.97
N PHE A 138 -1.98 18.02 11.79
CA PHE A 138 -3.31 17.42 11.62
C PHE A 138 -3.30 15.93 11.92
N ASN A 139 -4.43 15.39 12.37
CA ASN A 139 -4.55 13.97 12.64
C ASN A 139 -4.54 13.15 11.34
N VAL A 140 -3.63 12.18 11.24
CA VAL A 140 -3.45 11.29 10.10
C VAL A 140 -3.51 9.83 10.55
N TYR A 141 -4.07 8.97 9.71
CA TYR A 141 -3.94 7.52 9.89
C TYR A 141 -2.59 7.07 9.38
N VAL A 142 -1.80 6.40 10.21
CA VAL A 142 -0.54 5.77 9.81
C VAL A 142 -0.65 4.27 10.05
N PHE A 143 -0.55 3.51 8.97
CA PHE A 143 -0.57 2.05 9.00
C PHE A 143 0.85 1.50 8.96
N ARG A 144 1.15 0.50 9.78
CA ARG A 144 2.43 -0.19 9.76
C ARG A 144 2.30 -1.49 8.99
N LEU A 145 3.16 -1.70 8.01
CA LEU A 145 3.21 -2.92 7.21
C LEU A 145 4.57 -3.58 7.33
N ARG A 146 4.59 -4.90 7.44
CA ARG A 146 5.82 -5.71 7.43
C ARG A 146 5.82 -6.71 6.29
N PRO A 147 7.00 -7.02 5.71
CA PRO A 147 7.10 -8.04 4.68
C PRO A 147 6.53 -9.38 5.17
N CYS A 148 5.79 -10.06 4.31
CA CYS A 148 5.53 -11.48 4.50
C CYS A 148 6.85 -12.20 4.26
N LEU A 149 7.49 -12.70 5.32
CA LEU A 149 8.66 -13.57 5.17
C LEU A 149 8.27 -14.80 4.31
N PRO A 150 9.16 -15.29 3.43
CA PRO A 150 8.91 -16.54 2.73
C PRO A 150 8.68 -17.66 3.76
N ALA A 151 7.85 -18.64 3.40
CA ALA A 151 7.38 -19.70 4.31
C ALA A 151 8.48 -20.63 4.88
N ALA A 152 9.76 -20.34 4.65
CA ALA A 152 10.90 -21.10 5.16
C ALA A 152 11.06 -20.99 6.69
N ASP A 153 10.52 -19.96 7.34
CA ASP A 153 10.72 -19.74 8.80
C ASP A 153 9.49 -20.10 9.66
N ALA A 154 8.47 -20.73 9.07
CA ALA A 154 7.26 -21.13 9.82
C ALA A 154 7.41 -22.47 10.57
N GLU A 155 8.46 -23.26 10.31
CA GLU A 155 8.74 -24.51 11.01
C GLU A 155 9.65 -24.34 12.25
N ASP A 156 10.45 -23.28 12.34
CA ASP A 156 11.41 -23.09 13.45
C ASP A 156 10.83 -22.39 14.69
N LEU A 157 9.57 -21.96 14.66
CA LEU A 157 8.83 -21.42 15.82
C LEU A 157 7.93 -22.46 16.51
N ARG A 158 8.09 -23.75 16.17
CA ARG A 158 7.37 -24.88 16.80
C ARG A 158 8.31 -25.93 17.40
N ARG A 159 9.53 -25.56 17.76
CA ARG A 159 10.42 -26.37 18.61
C ARG A 159 10.73 -25.67 19.92
#